data_AF-A0A428SC35-F1
#
_entry.id   AF-A0A428SC35-F1
#
_cell.length_a   1.000
_cell.length_b   1.000
_cell.length_c   1.000
_cell.angle_alpha   90.00
_cell.angle_beta   90.00
_cell.angle_gamma   90.00
#
_symmetry.space_group_name_H-M   'P 1'
#
loop_
_entity.id
_entity.type
_entity.pdbx_description
1 polymer ?
#
loop_
_entity_poly.entity_id
_entity_poly.type
_entity_poly.pdbx_seq_one_letter_code
_entity_poly.pdbx_strand_id
1 'polypeptide(L)'
;MFLFQLTCLLFGLFATVSNAQSQWNGWRLDAGCDRYKTKLDEAYKDVALLAGKASYDLGLVIDGDGGPEPERLPRIRRAITTIFGYRFQNEDPITANDHPVKKIKANFDKVRDPVGQGIVTPPDGHYNLPGGPLVQCSLGQWQRYLADQEDPENEGHLIKERLKLGNALGAWYYEHRFIPLKSLDETAPWLCNGGNVAIVNSDLDSLTLCFPNTGNVWTEGKPLDDWEINVNDPMTDLRRSLPATILHELMHWFTLEEETTEDEDEDETIWTATVEDKPCIDHRGWFVYWSQNTLKCRPRRGGDGDIISAYGFKCSANLARFYPVSAENNADSYAIFALMSFFSDWGWNYGQAWYHDDDYDSVGQYPDENSWRTPGGPADVNEDECPLFNFDA
;
A
#
# COMPACT_ATOMS: atom_id res chain seq x y z
N MET A 1 -31.82 -56.69 -10.16
CA MET A 1 -31.37 -55.94 -8.98
C MET A 1 -29.84 -55.82 -9.00
N PHE A 2 -29.31 -55.20 -10.06
CA PHE A 2 -27.86 -55.17 -10.37
C PHE A 2 -27.53 -53.87 -11.13
N LEU A 3 -27.98 -52.73 -10.60
CA LEU A 3 -27.69 -51.42 -11.19
C LEU A 3 -27.39 -50.32 -10.14
N PHE A 4 -27.11 -50.71 -8.90
CA PHE A 4 -26.91 -49.76 -7.79
C PHE A 4 -25.52 -49.79 -7.15
N GLN A 5 -24.57 -50.55 -7.70
CA GLN A 5 -23.21 -50.66 -7.16
C GLN A 5 -22.10 -50.07 -8.04
N LEU A 6 -22.44 -49.45 -9.18
CA LEU A 6 -21.43 -48.87 -10.08
C LEU A 6 -21.23 -47.35 -9.93
N THR A 7 -22.04 -46.67 -9.13
CA THR A 7 -21.95 -45.20 -8.95
C THR A 7 -21.08 -44.75 -7.79
N CYS A 8 -20.69 -45.63 -6.86
CA CYS A 8 -19.82 -45.26 -5.74
C CYS A 8 -18.31 -45.44 -6.00
N LEU A 9 -17.92 -46.04 -7.14
CA LEU A 9 -16.51 -46.28 -7.49
C LEU A 9 -15.93 -45.25 -8.48
N LEU A 10 -16.75 -44.34 -9.02
CA LEU A 10 -16.32 -43.28 -9.94
C LEU A 10 -16.17 -41.89 -9.29
N PHE A 11 -16.55 -41.73 -8.02
CA PHE A 11 -16.27 -40.52 -7.22
C PHE A 11 -15.00 -40.65 -6.35
N GLY A 12 -14.28 -41.78 -6.44
CA GLY A 12 -13.17 -42.12 -5.56
C GLY A 12 -11.76 -41.89 -6.12
N LEU A 13 -11.58 -41.23 -7.27
CA LEU A 13 -10.26 -41.18 -7.94
C LEU A 13 -9.82 -39.81 -8.51
N PHE A 14 -10.52 -38.71 -8.21
CA PHE A 14 -10.00 -37.35 -8.42
C PHE A 14 -10.35 -36.42 -7.26
N ALA A 15 -10.28 -36.93 -6.02
CA ALA A 15 -9.97 -36.07 -4.89
C ALA A 15 -8.44 -35.92 -4.86
N THR A 16 -7.89 -35.18 -5.83
CA THR A 16 -6.67 -34.44 -5.57
C THR A 16 -6.95 -33.60 -4.33
N VAL A 17 -5.99 -33.61 -3.41
CA VAL A 17 -6.04 -32.90 -2.14
C VAL A 17 -6.13 -31.40 -2.46
N SER A 18 -7.33 -30.89 -2.72
CA SER A 18 -7.59 -29.47 -2.65
C SER A 18 -7.56 -29.15 -1.16
N ASN A 19 -6.43 -28.64 -0.70
CA ASN A 19 -6.41 -27.82 0.50
C ASN A 19 -7.55 -26.82 0.33
N ALA A 20 -8.60 -26.95 1.13
CA ALA A 20 -9.66 -25.97 1.21
C ALA A 20 -9.04 -24.69 1.80
N GLN A 21 -8.33 -23.94 0.97
CA GLN A 21 -7.76 -22.66 1.35
C GLN A 21 -8.92 -21.73 1.67
N SER A 22 -8.89 -21.17 2.88
CA SER A 22 -9.97 -20.30 3.32
C SER A 22 -9.97 -19.04 2.45
N GLN A 23 -11.09 -18.74 1.80
CA GLN A 23 -11.31 -17.39 1.28
C GLN A 23 -11.40 -16.42 2.46
N TRP A 24 -10.67 -15.33 2.37
CA TRP A 24 -10.62 -14.22 3.31
C TRP A 24 -11.05 -12.96 2.57
N ASN A 25 -12.33 -12.60 2.69
CA ASN A 25 -12.90 -11.39 2.08
C ASN A 25 -12.62 -11.27 0.56
N GLY A 26 -12.81 -12.37 -0.17
CA GLY A 26 -12.58 -12.45 -1.61
C GLY A 26 -11.14 -12.85 -1.98
N TRP A 27 -10.17 -12.59 -1.11
CA TRP A 27 -8.79 -13.03 -1.29
C TRP A 27 -8.63 -14.50 -0.90
N ARG A 28 -7.67 -15.18 -1.52
CA ARG A 28 -7.17 -16.46 -1.00
C ARG A 28 -6.15 -16.18 0.10
N LEU A 29 -6.24 -16.90 1.21
CA LEU A 29 -5.31 -16.74 2.33
C LEU A 29 -4.33 -17.93 2.40
N ASP A 30 -3.03 -17.63 2.40
CA ASP A 30 -1.97 -18.60 2.62
C ASP A 30 -2.02 -19.20 4.04
N ALA A 31 -1.62 -20.47 4.18
CA ALA A 31 -1.51 -21.16 5.46
C ALA A 31 -0.54 -20.46 6.43
N GLY A 32 0.46 -19.72 5.92
CA GLY A 32 1.34 -18.88 6.74
C GLY A 32 0.61 -17.78 7.53
N CYS A 33 -0.64 -17.48 7.19
CA CYS A 33 -1.48 -16.49 7.87
C CYS A 33 -2.35 -17.07 8.99
N ASP A 34 -2.44 -18.39 9.17
CA ASP A 34 -3.39 -19.03 10.10
C ASP A 34 -3.31 -18.46 11.53
N ARG A 35 -2.09 -18.26 12.04
CA ARG A 35 -1.85 -17.69 13.38
C ARG A 35 -2.26 -16.22 13.54
N TYR A 36 -2.48 -15.52 12.44
CA TYR A 36 -2.83 -14.10 12.40
C TYR A 36 -4.27 -13.86 11.96
N LYS A 37 -5.04 -14.91 11.64
CA LYS A 37 -6.38 -14.80 11.04
C LYS A 37 -7.30 -13.83 11.76
N THR A 38 -7.40 -13.91 13.08
CA THR A 38 -8.23 -12.99 13.88
C THR A 38 -7.80 -11.53 13.71
N LYS A 39 -6.50 -11.25 13.72
CA LYS A 39 -5.96 -9.90 13.53
C LYS A 39 -6.18 -9.38 12.12
N LEU A 40 -6.08 -10.26 11.13
CA LEU A 40 -6.40 -9.93 9.75
C LEU A 40 -7.89 -9.62 9.59
N ASP A 41 -8.78 -10.44 10.15
CA ASP A 41 -10.23 -10.18 10.12
C ASP A 41 -10.63 -8.86 10.78
N GLU A 42 -9.97 -8.50 11.90
CA GLU A 42 -10.12 -7.18 12.54
C GLU A 42 -9.63 -6.07 11.61
N ALA A 43 -8.39 -6.17 11.12
CA ALA A 43 -7.80 -5.14 10.27
C ALA A 43 -8.55 -4.94 8.94
N TYR A 44 -9.12 -5.99 8.34
CA TYR A 44 -9.88 -5.85 7.10
C TYR A 44 -11.18 -5.06 7.29
N LYS A 45 -11.84 -5.22 8.45
CA LYS A 45 -13.01 -4.39 8.80
C LYS A 45 -12.60 -2.93 8.97
N ASP A 46 -11.48 -2.69 9.64
CA ASP A 46 -10.92 -1.35 9.83
C ASP A 46 -10.53 -0.70 8.50
N VAL A 47 -10.01 -1.45 7.53
CA VAL A 47 -9.76 -0.97 6.15
C VAL A 47 -11.06 -0.50 5.50
N ALA A 48 -12.16 -1.25 5.66
CA ALA A 48 -13.46 -0.86 5.13
C ALA A 48 -13.96 0.46 5.75
N LEU A 49 -13.74 0.64 7.06
CA LEU A 49 -14.08 1.87 7.78
C LEU A 49 -13.22 3.05 7.28
N LEU A 50 -11.91 2.87 7.15
CA LEU A 50 -10.98 3.88 6.64
C LEU A 50 -11.37 4.34 5.22
N ALA A 51 -11.49 3.41 4.28
CA ALA A 51 -11.82 3.71 2.89
C ALA A 51 -13.25 4.29 2.76
N GLY A 52 -14.20 3.76 3.53
CA GLY A 52 -15.58 4.22 3.58
C GLY A 52 -15.70 5.67 4.07
N LYS A 53 -15.04 5.98 5.19
CA LYS A 53 -15.06 7.32 5.79
C LYS A 53 -14.34 8.34 4.91
N ALA A 54 -13.17 8.00 4.37
CA ALA A 54 -12.45 8.88 3.43
C ALA A 54 -13.27 9.20 2.18
N SER A 55 -13.89 8.18 1.57
CA SER A 55 -14.74 8.38 0.39
C SER A 55 -15.98 9.22 0.70
N TYR A 56 -16.61 9.02 1.87
CA TYR A 56 -17.73 9.82 2.32
C TYR A 56 -17.36 11.29 2.50
N ASP A 57 -16.26 11.57 3.19
CA ASP A 57 -15.76 12.93 3.43
C ASP A 57 -15.42 13.65 2.12
N LEU A 58 -14.80 12.95 1.15
CA LEU A 58 -14.57 13.49 -0.20
C LEU A 58 -15.88 13.80 -0.93
N GLY A 59 -16.93 12.99 -0.73
CA GLY A 59 -18.27 13.25 -1.25
C GLY A 59 -18.86 14.56 -0.73
N LEU A 60 -18.77 14.81 0.57
CA LEU A 60 -19.20 16.07 1.19
C LEU A 60 -18.48 17.28 0.58
N VAL A 61 -17.18 17.16 0.33
CA VAL A 61 -16.40 18.21 -0.33
C VAL A 61 -16.84 18.45 -1.77
N ILE A 62 -17.12 17.39 -2.53
CA ILE A 62 -17.59 17.48 -3.92
C ILE A 62 -18.96 18.16 -3.99
N ASP A 63 -19.86 17.81 -3.06
CA ASP A 63 -21.20 18.35 -3.01
C ASP A 63 -21.22 19.79 -2.46
N GLY A 64 -20.13 20.24 -1.82
CA GLY A 64 -20.06 21.53 -1.14
C GLY A 64 -20.94 21.60 0.11
N ASP A 65 -21.30 20.44 0.67
CA ASP A 65 -22.22 20.30 1.80
C ASP A 65 -21.50 19.62 2.96
N GLY A 66 -21.30 20.34 4.07
CA GLY A 66 -20.70 19.79 5.30
C GLY A 66 -21.60 18.78 6.02
N GLY A 67 -22.82 18.58 5.54
CA GLY A 67 -23.84 17.77 6.21
C GLY A 67 -24.31 18.46 7.50
N PRO A 68 -24.56 17.70 8.59
CA PRO A 68 -25.12 18.26 9.82
C PRO A 68 -24.15 19.13 10.62
N GLU A 69 -22.85 19.12 10.29
CA GLU A 69 -21.77 19.83 11.01
C GLU A 69 -21.06 20.81 10.06
N PRO A 70 -21.39 22.12 10.10
CA PRO A 70 -20.81 23.12 9.21
C PRO A 70 -19.27 23.18 9.22
N GLU A 71 -18.65 22.93 10.38
CA GLU A 71 -17.20 22.94 10.61
C GLU A 71 -16.46 21.74 9.98
N ARG A 72 -17.18 20.68 9.59
CA ARG A 72 -16.61 19.45 9.02
C ARG A 72 -15.95 19.70 7.67
N LEU A 73 -16.59 20.52 6.83
CA LEU A 73 -16.12 20.78 5.46
C LEU A 73 -14.75 21.49 5.44
N PRO A 74 -14.52 22.57 6.22
CA PRO A 74 -13.18 23.14 6.40
C PRO A 74 -12.12 22.14 6.87
N ARG A 75 -12.44 21.22 7.79
CA ARG A 75 -11.50 20.20 8.28
C ARG A 75 -11.04 19.28 7.15
N ILE A 76 -12.00 18.71 6.41
CA ILE A 76 -11.70 17.81 5.30
C ILE A 76 -10.85 18.54 4.24
N ARG A 77 -11.18 19.79 3.93
CA ARG A 77 -10.39 20.61 2.99
C ARG A 77 -8.95 20.81 3.44
N ARG A 78 -8.71 21.04 4.74
CA ARG A 78 -7.35 21.14 5.28
C ARG A 78 -6.61 19.83 5.17
N ALA A 79 -7.27 18.69 5.42
CA ALA A 79 -6.65 17.38 5.24
C ALA A 79 -6.30 17.10 3.77
N ILE A 80 -7.21 17.41 2.83
CA ILE A 80 -6.95 17.32 1.39
C ILE A 80 -5.76 18.21 1.00
N THR A 81 -5.74 19.45 1.48
CA THR A 81 -4.66 20.39 1.18
C THR A 81 -3.33 19.85 1.74
N THR A 82 -3.33 19.38 2.98
CA THR A 82 -2.13 18.86 3.67
C THR A 82 -1.53 17.65 2.98
N ILE A 83 -2.35 16.71 2.52
CA ILE A 83 -1.88 15.39 2.06
C ILE A 83 -1.85 15.24 0.54
N PHE A 84 -2.65 16.01 -0.18
CA PHE A 84 -2.69 15.98 -1.65
C PHE A 84 -2.29 17.31 -2.29
N GLY A 85 -2.14 18.40 -1.52
CA GLY A 85 -1.63 19.69 -2.00
C GLY A 85 -2.67 20.53 -2.74
N TYR A 86 -3.91 20.04 -2.86
CA TYR A 86 -4.98 20.72 -3.57
C TYR A 86 -5.54 21.89 -2.73
N ARG A 87 -5.59 23.09 -3.33
CA ARG A 87 -6.06 24.33 -2.68
C ARG A 87 -7.39 24.79 -3.28
N PHE A 88 -8.41 24.89 -2.43
CA PHE A 88 -9.77 25.29 -2.84
C PHE A 88 -9.83 26.79 -3.17
N GLN A 89 -10.20 27.15 -4.40
CA GLN A 89 -10.29 28.55 -4.89
C GLN A 89 -11.75 28.99 -5.18
N ASN A 90 -12.71 28.56 -4.36
CA ASN A 90 -14.17 28.81 -4.47
C ASN A 90 -14.92 27.88 -5.47
N GLU A 91 -14.69 26.57 -5.38
CA GLU A 91 -15.21 25.58 -6.34
C GLU A 91 -16.37 24.72 -5.77
N ASP A 92 -17.40 25.37 -5.21
CA ASP A 92 -18.52 24.67 -4.57
C ASP A 92 -19.84 24.81 -5.36
N PRO A 93 -20.50 23.70 -5.75
CA PRO A 93 -20.00 22.32 -5.73
C PRO A 93 -18.93 22.07 -6.81
N ILE A 94 -18.17 20.99 -6.67
CA ILE A 94 -17.16 20.57 -7.64
C ILE A 94 -17.86 19.91 -8.84
N THR A 95 -18.03 20.66 -9.94
CA THR A 95 -18.75 20.15 -11.13
C THR A 95 -17.85 19.50 -12.17
N ALA A 96 -16.57 19.90 -12.30
CA ALA A 96 -15.65 19.33 -13.29
C ALA A 96 -15.45 17.82 -13.07
N ASN A 97 -15.46 17.02 -14.14
CA ASN A 97 -15.39 15.55 -14.05
C ASN A 97 -13.95 15.06 -13.78
N ASP A 98 -12.97 15.77 -14.32
CA ASP A 98 -11.54 15.51 -14.19
C ASP A 98 -10.91 16.17 -12.95
N HIS A 99 -11.75 16.68 -12.05
CA HIS A 99 -11.30 17.37 -10.85
C HIS A 99 -10.47 16.46 -9.92
N PRO A 100 -9.32 16.93 -9.37
CA PRO A 100 -8.44 16.12 -8.52
C PRO A 100 -9.15 15.41 -7.36
N VAL A 101 -10.00 16.13 -6.61
CA VAL A 101 -10.78 15.55 -5.50
C VAL A 101 -11.70 14.40 -5.95
N LYS A 102 -12.28 14.47 -7.17
CA LYS A 102 -13.10 13.37 -7.71
C LYS A 102 -12.25 12.16 -8.07
N LYS A 103 -11.03 12.36 -8.59
CA LYS A 103 -10.09 11.27 -8.87
C LYS A 103 -9.62 10.59 -7.58
N ILE A 104 -9.29 11.37 -6.55
CA ILE A 104 -8.93 10.84 -5.23
C ILE A 104 -10.09 10.01 -4.66
N LYS A 105 -11.33 10.53 -4.73
CA LYS A 105 -12.51 9.78 -4.30
C LYS A 105 -12.70 8.49 -5.09
N ALA A 106 -12.54 8.53 -6.42
CA ALA A 106 -12.66 7.35 -7.26
C ALA A 106 -11.66 6.26 -6.88
N ASN A 107 -10.42 6.63 -6.52
CA ASN A 107 -9.43 5.66 -6.04
C ASN A 107 -9.80 5.06 -4.68
N PHE A 108 -10.39 5.83 -3.76
CA PHE A 108 -10.98 5.24 -2.55
C PHE A 108 -12.17 4.34 -2.84
N ASP A 109 -13.04 4.69 -3.80
CA ASP A 109 -14.20 3.87 -4.19
C ASP A 109 -13.74 2.52 -4.76
N LYS A 110 -12.66 2.49 -5.56
CA LYS A 110 -12.02 1.27 -6.09
C LYS A 110 -11.60 0.30 -4.98
N VAL A 111 -11.26 0.78 -3.78
CA VAL A 111 -10.97 -0.06 -2.60
C VAL A 111 -12.22 -0.31 -1.76
N ARG A 112 -12.98 0.73 -1.41
CA ARG A 112 -14.15 0.68 -0.54
C ARG A 112 -15.17 -0.34 -1.03
N ASP A 113 -15.50 -0.31 -2.31
CA ASP A 113 -16.58 -1.11 -2.88
C ASP A 113 -16.31 -2.61 -2.79
N PRO A 114 -15.15 -3.12 -3.26
CA PRO A 114 -14.83 -4.54 -3.11
C PRO A 114 -14.60 -4.95 -1.65
N VAL A 115 -13.86 -4.15 -0.87
CA VAL A 115 -13.57 -4.45 0.55
C VAL A 115 -14.86 -4.52 1.37
N GLY A 116 -15.77 -3.55 1.21
CA GLY A 116 -17.04 -3.50 1.93
C GLY A 116 -18.01 -4.63 1.55
N GLN A 117 -17.85 -5.20 0.35
CA GLN A 117 -18.61 -6.38 -0.11
C GLN A 117 -17.92 -7.71 0.23
N GLY A 118 -16.67 -7.67 0.71
CA GLY A 118 -15.86 -8.86 0.95
C GLY A 118 -15.52 -9.61 -0.34
N ILE A 119 -15.29 -8.89 -1.44
CA ILE A 119 -14.90 -9.44 -2.75
C ILE A 119 -13.55 -8.88 -3.20
N VAL A 120 -12.94 -9.53 -4.19
CA VAL A 120 -11.80 -9.01 -4.95
C VAL A 120 -12.24 -8.81 -6.40
N THR A 121 -11.70 -7.78 -7.05
CA THR A 121 -12.00 -7.48 -8.46
C THR A 121 -10.71 -7.03 -9.13
N PRO A 122 -10.28 -7.69 -10.23
CA PRO A 122 -10.88 -8.89 -10.83
C PRO A 122 -10.83 -10.13 -9.91
N PRO A 123 -11.81 -11.05 -9.98
CA PRO A 123 -11.91 -12.20 -9.08
C PRO A 123 -10.75 -13.19 -9.24
N ASP A 124 -10.24 -13.34 -10.46
CA ASP A 124 -9.15 -14.27 -10.80
C ASP A 124 -7.76 -13.61 -10.72
N GLY A 125 -7.68 -12.35 -10.27
CA GLY A 125 -6.45 -11.56 -10.35
C GLY A 125 -6.25 -10.92 -11.72
N HIS A 126 -5.24 -10.08 -11.83
CA HIS A 126 -4.95 -9.31 -13.05
C HIS A 126 -4.25 -10.18 -14.10
N TYR A 127 -3.52 -11.20 -13.68
CA TYR A 127 -2.82 -12.14 -14.56
C TYR A 127 -3.49 -13.52 -14.65
N ASN A 128 -4.66 -13.69 -14.03
CA ASN A 128 -5.45 -14.93 -14.07
C ASN A 128 -4.63 -16.16 -13.64
N LEU A 129 -3.77 -15.99 -12.63
CA LEU A 129 -2.96 -17.07 -12.10
C LEU A 129 -3.86 -18.14 -11.47
N PRO A 130 -3.59 -19.45 -11.67
CA PRO A 130 -4.40 -20.49 -11.05
C PRO A 130 -4.45 -20.32 -9.52
N GLY A 131 -5.67 -20.37 -8.98
CA GLY A 131 -5.95 -20.10 -7.56
C GLY A 131 -6.22 -18.63 -7.23
N GLY A 132 -6.10 -17.71 -8.20
CA GLY A 132 -6.45 -16.30 -8.05
C GLY A 132 -5.54 -15.53 -7.08
N PRO A 133 -5.95 -14.33 -6.66
CA PRO A 133 -5.13 -13.43 -5.87
C PRO A 133 -4.89 -13.95 -4.43
N LEU A 134 -3.66 -13.80 -3.95
CA LEU A 134 -3.17 -14.47 -2.73
C LEU A 134 -2.63 -13.49 -1.70
N VAL A 135 -3.08 -13.64 -0.46
CA VAL A 135 -2.53 -12.94 0.71
C VAL A 135 -1.61 -13.88 1.47
N GLN A 136 -0.37 -13.45 1.69
CA GLN A 136 0.69 -14.21 2.37
C GLN A 136 1.13 -13.50 3.63
N CYS A 137 1.45 -14.22 4.70
CA CYS A 137 1.93 -13.64 5.97
C CYS A 137 3.32 -14.13 6.38
N SER A 138 3.95 -14.92 5.51
CA SER A 138 5.30 -15.42 5.66
C SER A 138 5.83 -15.90 4.31
N LEU A 139 7.15 -16.04 4.20
CA LEU A 139 7.80 -16.62 3.02
C LEU A 139 8.07 -18.12 3.14
N GLY A 140 7.59 -18.76 4.21
CA GLY A 140 7.95 -20.15 4.55
C GLY A 140 7.44 -21.21 3.57
N GLN A 141 6.45 -20.88 2.73
CA GLN A 141 5.90 -21.80 1.72
C GLN A 141 6.67 -21.78 0.40
N TRP A 142 7.55 -20.78 0.18
CA TRP A 142 8.33 -20.68 -1.04
C TRP A 142 9.42 -21.73 -1.09
N GLN A 143 9.47 -22.45 -2.20
CA GLN A 143 10.44 -23.51 -2.43
C GLN A 143 11.45 -23.07 -3.49
N ARG A 144 12.72 -23.39 -3.24
CA ARG A 144 13.82 -23.03 -4.14
C ARG A 144 14.03 -24.11 -5.19
N TYR A 145 14.03 -23.74 -6.45
CA TYR A 145 14.37 -24.60 -7.58
C TYR A 145 15.51 -23.96 -8.38
N LEU A 146 16.55 -24.73 -8.70
CA LEU A 146 17.66 -24.33 -9.56
C LEU A 146 17.28 -24.52 -11.04
N ALA A 147 18.00 -23.83 -11.92
CA ALA A 147 17.77 -23.82 -13.36
C ALA A 147 17.63 -25.23 -14.01
N ASP A 148 18.43 -26.19 -13.53
CA ASP A 148 18.46 -27.58 -14.04
C ASP A 148 17.55 -28.55 -13.26
N GLN A 149 16.73 -28.06 -12.33
CA GLN A 149 15.72 -28.88 -11.67
C GLN A 149 14.43 -28.93 -12.48
N GLU A 150 13.67 -29.99 -12.26
CA GLU A 150 12.36 -30.17 -12.87
C GLU A 150 11.40 -29.05 -12.45
N ASP A 151 10.64 -28.57 -13.42
CA ASP A 151 9.63 -27.54 -13.26
C ASP A 151 8.43 -28.11 -12.47
N PRO A 152 8.07 -27.51 -11.31
CA PRO A 152 7.00 -28.03 -10.46
C PRO A 152 5.60 -27.94 -11.08
N GLU A 153 5.40 -27.23 -12.19
CA GLU A 153 4.12 -27.21 -12.91
C GLU A 153 4.15 -27.93 -14.27
N ASN A 154 5.32 -28.32 -14.76
CA ASN A 154 5.46 -28.90 -16.09
C ASN A 154 6.42 -30.08 -16.06
N GLU A 155 5.85 -31.27 -15.82
CA GLU A 155 6.60 -32.53 -15.73
C GLU A 155 7.45 -32.77 -16.98
N GLY A 156 8.71 -33.17 -16.77
CA GLY A 156 9.67 -33.42 -17.85
C GLY A 156 10.32 -32.16 -18.46
N HIS A 157 9.95 -30.97 -17.99
CA HIS A 157 10.60 -29.70 -18.36
C HIS A 157 11.46 -29.16 -17.22
N LEU A 158 12.48 -28.37 -17.57
CA LEU A 158 13.38 -27.75 -16.60
C LEU A 158 12.99 -26.29 -16.33
N ILE A 159 13.31 -25.77 -15.14
CA ILE A 159 13.03 -24.36 -14.78
C ILE A 159 13.58 -23.37 -15.83
N LYS A 160 14.79 -23.60 -16.34
CA LYS A 160 15.42 -22.76 -17.37
C LYS A 160 14.71 -22.73 -18.71
N GLU A 161 13.78 -23.66 -18.96
CA GLU A 161 13.01 -23.74 -20.20
C GLU A 161 11.80 -22.79 -20.18
N ARG A 162 11.48 -22.16 -19.03
CA ARG A 162 10.45 -21.13 -18.95
C ARG A 162 10.91 -19.83 -19.58
N LEU A 163 10.18 -19.38 -20.61
CA LEU A 163 10.42 -18.11 -21.30
C LEU A 163 10.50 -16.92 -20.32
N LYS A 164 9.55 -16.81 -19.38
CA LYS A 164 9.48 -15.72 -18.39
C LYS A 164 10.62 -15.71 -17.36
N LEU A 165 11.38 -16.80 -17.23
CA LEU A 165 12.55 -16.87 -16.33
C LEU A 165 13.87 -16.63 -17.08
N GLY A 166 13.87 -16.70 -18.42
CA GLY A 166 15.03 -16.44 -19.25
C GLY A 166 16.30 -17.17 -18.77
N ASN A 167 17.37 -16.42 -18.56
CA ASN A 167 18.67 -16.94 -18.12
C ASN A 167 18.83 -17.00 -16.58
N ALA A 168 17.74 -17.05 -15.81
CA ALA A 168 17.81 -17.08 -14.36
C ALA A 168 18.57 -18.31 -13.82
N LEU A 169 19.19 -18.16 -12.65
CA LEU A 169 19.90 -19.23 -11.93
C LEU A 169 18.95 -20.33 -11.41
N GLY A 170 17.65 -20.07 -11.48
CA GLY A 170 16.56 -20.84 -10.91
C GLY A 170 15.43 -19.89 -10.52
N ALA A 171 14.47 -20.38 -9.74
CA ALA A 171 13.39 -19.59 -9.21
C ALA A 171 12.97 -20.05 -7.80
N TRP A 172 12.41 -19.11 -7.05
CA TRP A 172 11.47 -19.43 -5.99
C TRP A 172 10.12 -19.75 -6.62
N TYR A 173 9.50 -20.83 -6.16
CA TYR A 173 8.17 -21.25 -6.60
C TYR A 173 7.22 -21.36 -5.41
N TYR A 174 6.00 -20.86 -5.62
CA TYR A 174 4.88 -21.11 -4.71
C TYR A 174 3.55 -20.92 -5.45
N GLU A 175 2.73 -21.98 -5.53
CA GLU A 175 1.36 -21.94 -6.07
C GLU A 175 1.22 -21.08 -7.34
N HIS A 176 1.84 -21.56 -8.41
CA HIS A 176 1.80 -20.95 -9.73
C HIS A 176 2.53 -19.61 -9.87
N ARG A 177 3.28 -19.19 -8.84
CA ARG A 177 4.06 -17.96 -8.84
C ARG A 177 5.54 -18.29 -8.87
N PHE A 178 6.28 -17.56 -9.70
CA PHE A 178 7.73 -17.70 -9.82
C PHE A 178 8.42 -16.37 -9.58
N ILE A 179 9.47 -16.39 -8.76
CA ILE A 179 10.37 -15.26 -8.58
C ILE A 179 11.78 -15.72 -8.98
N PRO A 180 12.42 -15.11 -9.99
CA PRO A 180 13.78 -15.47 -10.38
C PRO A 180 14.76 -15.35 -9.22
N LEU A 181 15.68 -16.31 -9.10
CA LEU A 181 16.77 -16.22 -8.12
C LEU A 181 17.73 -15.09 -8.48
N LYS A 182 18.02 -14.21 -7.51
CA LYS A 182 19.04 -13.17 -7.67
C LYS A 182 20.45 -13.73 -7.49
N SER A 183 20.58 -14.80 -6.70
CA SER A 183 21.85 -15.46 -6.40
C SER A 183 21.65 -16.91 -5.94
N LEU A 184 22.70 -17.74 -5.97
CA LEU A 184 22.64 -19.14 -5.53
C LEU A 184 22.65 -19.30 -4.00
N ASP A 185 23.05 -18.26 -3.27
CA ASP A 185 23.10 -18.20 -1.81
C ASP A 185 21.85 -17.57 -1.19
N GLU A 186 20.90 -17.11 -2.01
CA GLU A 186 19.61 -16.61 -1.56
C GLU A 186 18.84 -17.67 -0.74
N THR A 187 18.37 -17.28 0.45
CA THR A 187 17.69 -18.16 1.41
C THR A 187 16.17 -17.94 1.49
N ALA A 188 15.67 -16.85 0.92
CA ALA A 188 14.24 -16.53 0.82
C ALA A 188 14.02 -15.52 -0.34
N PRO A 189 12.83 -15.48 -0.97
CA PRO A 189 12.52 -14.48 -1.99
C PRO A 189 12.53 -13.06 -1.42
N TRP A 190 12.70 -12.07 -2.29
CA TRP A 190 12.93 -10.68 -1.90
C TRP A 190 11.73 -9.94 -1.28
N LEU A 191 10.54 -10.54 -1.25
CA LEU A 191 9.26 -9.91 -0.87
C LEU A 191 9.28 -9.25 0.53
N CYS A 192 10.07 -9.78 1.48
CA CYS A 192 10.21 -9.22 2.84
C CYS A 192 11.63 -8.73 3.17
N ASN A 193 12.43 -8.38 2.16
CA ASN A 193 13.78 -7.87 2.36
C ASN A 193 13.77 -6.43 2.90
N GLY A 194 14.92 -5.99 3.46
CA GLY A 194 15.21 -4.57 3.68
C GLY A 194 14.33 -3.84 4.70
N GLY A 195 13.54 -4.57 5.51
CA GLY A 195 12.59 -3.97 6.46
C GLY A 195 11.20 -3.69 5.87
N ASN A 196 10.91 -4.12 4.64
CA ASN A 196 9.58 -4.00 4.04
C ASN A 196 8.53 -4.67 4.94
N VAL A 197 7.49 -3.92 5.31
CA VAL A 197 6.43 -4.43 6.20
C VAL A 197 5.30 -5.10 5.42
N ALA A 198 5.05 -4.67 4.19
CA ALA A 198 4.18 -5.33 3.25
C ALA A 198 4.61 -5.01 1.80
N ILE A 199 4.04 -5.75 0.84
CA ILE A 199 4.19 -5.47 -0.58
C ILE A 199 3.03 -6.08 -1.38
N VAL A 200 2.52 -5.32 -2.35
CA VAL A 200 1.77 -5.85 -3.49
C VAL A 200 2.69 -6.10 -4.67
N ASN A 201 2.54 -7.28 -5.26
CA ASN A 201 3.19 -7.62 -6.52
C ASN A 201 2.10 -8.02 -7.52
N SER A 202 1.88 -7.17 -8.53
CA SER A 202 0.88 -7.37 -9.57
C SER A 202 1.15 -8.65 -10.37
N ASP A 203 2.39 -8.86 -10.82
CA ASP A 203 2.78 -10.03 -11.64
C ASP A 203 2.59 -11.37 -10.92
N LEU A 204 2.62 -11.35 -9.59
CA LEU A 204 2.39 -12.52 -8.76
C LEU A 204 0.94 -12.62 -8.28
N ASP A 205 0.07 -11.68 -8.66
CA ASP A 205 -1.26 -11.52 -8.10
C ASP A 205 -1.27 -11.73 -6.56
N SER A 206 -0.39 -11.01 -5.84
CA SER A 206 -0.21 -11.25 -4.41
C SER A 206 0.00 -10.01 -3.57
N LEU A 207 -0.45 -10.11 -2.32
CA LEU A 207 -0.17 -9.18 -1.23
C LEU A 207 0.58 -9.95 -0.14
N THR A 208 1.81 -9.56 0.16
CA THR A 208 2.63 -10.18 1.20
C THR A 208 2.73 -9.26 2.41
N LEU A 209 2.32 -9.76 3.57
CA LEU A 209 2.40 -9.11 4.88
C LEU A 209 3.59 -9.67 5.66
N CYS A 210 4.62 -8.85 5.86
CA CYS A 210 5.87 -9.23 6.49
C CYS A 210 5.81 -9.01 8.01
N PHE A 211 4.93 -9.74 8.70
CA PHE A 211 4.78 -9.70 10.18
C PHE A 211 6.11 -9.72 10.96
N PRO A 212 7.16 -10.48 10.57
CA PRO A 212 8.45 -10.42 11.28
C PRO A 212 9.12 -9.04 11.28
N ASN A 213 8.80 -8.18 10.31
CA ASN A 213 9.41 -6.85 10.15
C ASN A 213 8.68 -5.76 10.95
N THR A 214 7.53 -6.06 11.55
CA THR A 214 6.65 -5.05 12.20
C THR A 214 6.72 -5.08 13.72
N GLY A 215 7.51 -6.00 14.29
CA GLY A 215 7.63 -6.17 15.73
C GLY A 215 6.27 -6.45 16.38
N ASN A 216 5.99 -5.74 17.47
CA ASN A 216 4.74 -5.90 18.21
C ASN A 216 3.57 -5.07 17.68
N VAL A 217 3.80 -4.13 16.75
CA VAL A 217 2.78 -3.16 16.33
C VAL A 217 1.56 -3.86 15.72
N TRP A 218 1.76 -4.93 14.95
CA TRP A 218 0.66 -5.66 14.31
C TRP A 218 0.06 -6.77 15.18
N THR A 219 0.85 -7.34 16.08
CA THR A 219 0.41 -8.46 16.92
C THR A 219 -0.27 -8.00 18.20
N GLU A 220 0.19 -6.89 18.77
CA GLU A 220 -0.34 -6.26 19.99
C GLU A 220 -1.21 -5.03 19.70
N GLY A 221 -1.25 -4.58 18.44
CA GLY A 221 -2.11 -3.48 17.99
C GLY A 221 -3.59 -3.72 18.27
N LYS A 222 -4.27 -2.63 18.63
CA LYS A 222 -5.71 -2.59 18.87
C LYS A 222 -6.48 -2.29 17.58
N PRO A 223 -7.76 -2.69 17.49
CA PRO A 223 -8.67 -2.17 16.46
C PRO A 223 -8.73 -0.65 16.46
N LEU A 224 -9.00 -0.02 15.32
CA LEU A 224 -9.02 1.44 15.19
C LEU A 224 -10.05 2.12 16.11
N ASP A 225 -11.23 1.52 16.29
CA ASP A 225 -12.27 2.03 17.19
C ASP A 225 -11.82 2.09 18.66
N ASP A 226 -10.86 1.24 19.06
CA ASP A 226 -10.30 1.18 20.41
C ASP A 226 -8.99 2.01 20.54
N TRP A 227 -8.61 2.72 19.48
CA TRP A 227 -7.40 3.52 19.47
C TRP A 227 -7.67 4.92 20.06
N GLU A 228 -7.32 5.08 21.33
CA GLU A 228 -7.39 6.37 22.01
C GLU A 228 -6.28 7.31 21.51
N ILE A 229 -6.66 8.49 21.05
CA ILE A 229 -5.74 9.56 20.63
C ILE A 229 -5.71 10.63 21.71
N ASN A 230 -4.50 11.11 22.03
CA ASN A 230 -4.23 12.22 22.93
C ASN A 230 -3.51 13.35 22.18
N VAL A 231 -3.54 14.54 22.76
CA VAL A 231 -2.79 15.70 22.24
C VAL A 231 -1.30 15.36 22.18
N ASN A 232 -0.65 15.63 21.05
CA ASN A 232 0.72 15.29 20.67
C ASN A 232 0.99 13.84 20.29
N ASP A 233 -0.02 12.97 20.25
CA ASP A 233 0.19 11.60 19.76
C ASP A 233 0.62 11.65 18.28
N PRO A 234 1.71 10.96 17.90
CA PRO A 234 2.22 10.98 16.54
C PRO A 234 1.39 10.07 15.62
N MET A 235 1.23 10.49 14.36
CA MET A 235 0.61 9.69 13.30
C MET A 235 1.42 8.43 12.97
N THR A 236 2.71 8.37 13.33
CA THR A 236 3.62 7.27 12.99
C THR A 236 3.08 5.89 13.36
N ASP A 237 2.59 5.71 14.58
CA ASP A 237 2.11 4.40 15.04
C ASP A 237 0.78 4.02 14.39
N LEU A 238 -0.12 4.99 14.22
CA LEU A 238 -1.37 4.82 13.48
C LEU A 238 -1.11 4.42 12.02
N ARG A 239 -0.18 5.10 11.36
CA ARG A 239 0.17 4.80 9.97
C ARG A 239 0.85 3.42 9.84
N ARG A 240 1.65 3.02 10.82
CA ARG A 240 2.27 1.68 10.87
C ARG A 240 1.31 0.58 11.32
N SER A 241 0.08 0.90 11.70
CA SER A 241 -0.94 -0.10 12.04
C SER A 241 -1.21 -1.04 10.86
N LEU A 242 -1.63 -2.26 11.20
CA LEU A 242 -1.99 -3.27 10.20
C LEU A 242 -3.08 -2.79 9.22
N PRO A 243 -4.21 -2.18 9.65
CA PRO A 243 -5.24 -1.73 8.71
C PRO A 243 -4.76 -0.60 7.80
N ALA A 244 -4.00 0.37 8.31
CA ALA A 244 -3.44 1.44 7.48
C ALA A 244 -2.45 0.91 6.44
N THR A 245 -1.65 -0.10 6.82
CA THR A 245 -0.73 -0.75 5.88
C THR A 245 -1.48 -1.58 4.83
N ILE A 246 -2.50 -2.35 5.22
CA ILE A 246 -3.32 -3.08 4.25
C ILE A 246 -4.00 -2.10 3.28
N LEU A 247 -4.56 -0.99 3.78
CA LEU A 247 -5.15 0.03 2.90
C LEU A 247 -4.12 0.56 1.90
N HIS A 248 -2.91 0.93 2.35
CA HIS A 248 -1.81 1.37 1.49
C HIS A 248 -1.53 0.36 0.37
N GLU A 249 -1.35 -0.91 0.71
CA GLU A 249 -1.10 -1.97 -0.28
C GLU A 249 -2.28 -2.17 -1.24
N LEU A 250 -3.51 -2.13 -0.73
CA LEU A 250 -4.72 -2.24 -1.55
C LEU A 250 -4.89 -1.05 -2.51
N MET A 251 -4.34 0.13 -2.19
CA MET A 251 -4.28 1.23 -3.16
C MET A 251 -3.43 0.86 -4.38
N HIS A 252 -2.29 0.19 -4.20
CA HIS A 252 -1.50 -0.29 -5.34
C HIS A 252 -2.30 -1.29 -6.17
N TRP A 253 -2.95 -2.26 -5.51
CA TRP A 253 -3.67 -3.33 -6.18
C TRP A 253 -4.90 -2.86 -6.97
N PHE A 254 -5.83 -2.18 -6.30
CA PHE A 254 -7.12 -1.83 -6.91
C PHE A 254 -7.02 -0.66 -7.89
N THR A 255 -5.87 0.01 -7.97
CA THR A 255 -5.62 1.09 -8.93
C THR A 255 -4.73 0.65 -10.09
N LEU A 256 -4.48 -0.65 -10.23
CA LEU A 256 -3.91 -1.24 -11.44
C LEU A 256 -4.81 -0.94 -12.64
N GLU A 257 -4.19 -0.45 -13.71
CA GLU A 257 -4.84 -0.22 -15.00
C GLU A 257 -4.09 -1.00 -16.08
N GLU A 258 -4.84 -1.52 -17.04
CA GLU A 258 -4.31 -2.30 -18.15
C GLU A 258 -3.58 -1.37 -19.13
N GLU A 259 -2.31 -1.65 -19.38
CA GLU A 259 -1.50 -0.97 -20.39
C GLU A 259 -1.05 -2.00 -21.43
N THR A 260 -1.29 -1.69 -22.71
CA THR A 260 -0.78 -2.50 -23.82
C THR A 260 0.50 -1.84 -24.33
N THR A 261 1.62 -2.53 -24.20
CA THR A 261 2.89 -2.11 -24.82
C THR A 261 3.02 -2.76 -26.19
N GLU A 262 3.11 -1.94 -27.24
CA GLU A 262 3.45 -2.40 -28.59
C GLU A 262 4.94 -2.76 -28.62
N ASP A 263 5.26 -4.05 -28.57
CA ASP A 263 6.61 -4.55 -28.86
C ASP A 263 6.66 -5.13 -30.29
N GLU A 264 7.83 -5.08 -30.95
CA GLU A 264 7.97 -5.38 -32.40
C GLU A 264 7.52 -6.80 -32.80
N ASP A 265 7.39 -7.73 -31.85
CA ASP A 265 7.09 -9.14 -32.09
C ASP A 265 5.80 -9.66 -31.39
N GLU A 266 5.27 -8.99 -30.35
CA GLU A 266 4.00 -9.36 -29.70
C GLU A 266 3.48 -8.20 -28.82
N ASP A 267 2.16 -7.97 -28.81
CA ASP A 267 1.53 -7.03 -27.87
C ASP A 267 1.58 -7.64 -26.45
N GLU A 268 2.28 -7.01 -25.52
CA GLU A 268 2.27 -7.43 -24.10
C GLU A 268 1.28 -6.57 -23.30
N THR A 269 0.35 -7.23 -22.62
CA THR A 269 -0.52 -6.59 -21.64
C THR A 269 0.17 -6.60 -20.28
N ILE A 270 0.43 -5.42 -19.73
CA ILE A 270 0.94 -5.22 -18.38
C ILE A 270 -0.09 -4.48 -17.52
N TRP A 271 -0.01 -4.67 -16.20
CA TRP A 271 -0.85 -3.96 -15.25
C TRP A 271 -0.02 -3.01 -14.41
N THR A 272 -0.27 -1.71 -14.55
CA THR A 272 0.51 -0.66 -13.90
C THR A 272 -0.36 0.08 -12.88
N ALA A 273 0.17 0.28 -11.67
CA ALA A 273 -0.57 0.95 -10.61
C ALA A 273 -0.60 2.46 -10.87
N THR A 274 -1.78 3.06 -10.91
CA THR A 274 -1.89 4.53 -11.00
C THR A 274 -1.57 5.23 -9.68
N VAL A 275 -1.73 4.53 -8.56
CA VAL A 275 -1.26 4.94 -7.23
C VAL A 275 -0.06 4.09 -6.83
N GLU A 276 1.10 4.72 -6.69
CA GLU A 276 2.41 4.07 -6.49
C GLU A 276 3.09 4.59 -5.22
N ASP A 277 4.24 4.03 -4.89
CA ASP A 277 5.16 4.62 -3.92
C ASP A 277 5.99 5.71 -4.57
N LYS A 278 5.69 6.96 -4.23
CA LYS A 278 6.43 8.10 -4.77
C LYS A 278 7.69 8.39 -3.94
N PRO A 279 8.71 9.08 -4.48
CA PRO A 279 9.88 9.45 -3.70
C PRO A 279 9.57 10.40 -2.55
N CYS A 280 10.22 10.21 -1.41
CA CYS A 280 10.18 11.16 -0.30
C CYS A 280 10.90 12.45 -0.66
N ILE A 281 10.29 13.56 -0.25
CA ILE A 281 10.79 14.92 -0.45
C ILE A 281 11.03 15.57 0.92
N ASP A 282 12.18 16.21 1.10
CA ASP A 282 12.49 16.96 2.31
C ASP A 282 11.79 18.34 2.34
N HIS A 283 11.97 19.07 3.43
CA HIS A 283 11.37 20.40 3.63
C HIS A 283 11.84 21.46 2.61
N ARG A 284 12.90 21.20 1.83
CA ARG A 284 13.45 22.09 0.79
C ARG A 284 12.93 21.73 -0.61
N GLY A 285 12.19 20.63 -0.74
CA GLY A 285 11.77 20.11 -2.04
C GLY A 285 12.78 19.15 -2.67
N TRP A 286 13.70 18.57 -1.89
CA TRP A 286 14.77 17.71 -2.40
C TRP A 286 14.48 16.23 -2.15
N PHE A 287 14.93 15.37 -3.07
CA PHE A 287 14.78 13.92 -2.99
C PHE A 287 15.66 13.35 -1.88
N VAL A 288 15.08 12.48 -1.06
CA VAL A 288 15.80 11.78 0.03
C VAL A 288 16.35 10.44 -0.46
N TYR A 289 17.60 10.15 -0.11
CA TYR A 289 18.35 8.94 -0.49
C TYR A 289 18.95 8.26 0.73
N TRP A 290 19.03 6.93 0.70
CA TRP A 290 19.87 6.13 1.58
C TRP A 290 21.19 5.79 0.88
N SER A 291 22.30 6.23 1.45
CA SER A 291 23.63 6.05 0.85
C SER A 291 24.67 5.86 1.95
N GLN A 292 25.42 4.76 1.91
CA GLN A 292 26.51 4.48 2.87
C GLN A 292 26.06 4.58 4.34
N ASN A 293 24.88 4.03 4.67
CA ASN A 293 24.25 4.10 5.99
C ASN A 293 23.93 5.52 6.50
N THR A 294 23.75 6.47 5.58
CA THR A 294 23.40 7.86 5.91
C THR A 294 22.31 8.37 4.97
N LEU A 295 21.49 9.28 5.46
CA LEU A 295 20.51 9.99 4.65
C LEU A 295 21.18 11.14 3.90
N LYS A 296 20.95 11.20 2.60
CA LYS A 296 21.40 12.30 1.72
C LYS A 296 20.20 12.92 1.03
N CYS A 297 20.23 14.22 0.77
CA CYS A 297 19.13 14.93 0.13
C CYS A 297 19.64 15.69 -1.10
N ARG A 298 18.98 15.54 -2.26
CA ARG A 298 19.45 16.11 -3.54
C ARG A 298 18.33 16.83 -4.31
N PRO A 299 18.62 17.95 -4.99
CA PRO A 299 17.62 18.70 -5.75
C PRO A 299 17.15 17.99 -7.03
N ARG A 300 17.88 16.97 -7.52
CA ARG A 300 17.57 16.24 -8.75
C ARG A 300 17.57 14.74 -8.53
N ARG A 301 16.71 14.04 -9.27
CA ARG A 301 16.69 12.57 -9.31
C ARG A 301 17.96 12.05 -9.99
N GLY A 302 18.60 11.04 -9.41
CA GLY A 302 19.76 10.35 -10.01
C GLY A 302 21.09 10.51 -9.26
N GLY A 303 21.06 10.46 -7.92
CA GLY A 303 22.27 10.48 -7.08
C GLY A 303 22.80 9.10 -6.71
N ASP A 304 23.95 9.07 -6.00
CA ASP A 304 24.54 7.85 -5.44
C ASP A 304 23.74 7.35 -4.23
N GLY A 305 22.90 6.33 -4.42
CA GLY A 305 22.15 5.66 -3.35
C GLY A 305 20.73 5.30 -3.75
N ASP A 306 20.05 4.58 -2.85
CA ASP A 306 18.68 4.16 -3.07
C ASP A 306 17.74 5.30 -2.69
N ILE A 307 16.83 5.65 -3.60
CA ILE A 307 15.83 6.68 -3.33
C ILE A 307 14.84 6.15 -2.29
N ILE A 308 14.52 6.97 -1.30
CA ILE A 308 13.58 6.59 -0.24
C ILE A 308 12.17 6.94 -0.68
N SER A 309 11.24 6.00 -0.53
CA SER A 309 9.81 6.20 -0.79
C SER A 309 9.16 7.13 0.23
N ALA A 310 8.08 7.79 -0.16
CA ALA A 310 7.35 8.78 0.61
C ALA A 310 6.43 8.13 1.64
N TYR A 311 7.03 7.49 2.64
CA TYR A 311 6.28 6.89 3.73
C TYR A 311 6.11 7.85 4.91
N GLY A 312 4.94 7.82 5.54
CA GLY A 312 4.61 8.63 6.71
C GLY A 312 4.26 10.08 6.41
N PHE A 313 3.76 10.78 7.44
CA PHE A 313 3.12 12.09 7.32
C PHE A 313 4.00 13.15 6.66
N LYS A 314 5.24 13.29 7.14
CA LYS A 314 6.15 14.31 6.62
C LYS A 314 6.49 14.14 5.16
N CYS A 315 6.80 12.92 4.71
CA CYS A 315 7.10 12.68 3.31
C CYS A 315 5.87 12.96 2.44
N SER A 316 4.69 12.49 2.84
CA SER A 316 3.44 12.72 2.11
C SER A 316 3.05 14.21 2.05
N ALA A 317 3.19 14.94 3.15
CA ALA A 317 2.90 16.37 3.21
C ALA A 317 3.93 17.22 2.43
N ASN A 318 5.22 16.88 2.46
CA ASN A 318 6.21 17.56 1.61
C ASN A 318 5.98 17.25 0.14
N LEU A 319 5.62 16.00 -0.20
CA LEU A 319 5.24 15.64 -1.55
C LEU A 319 4.05 16.47 -2.01
N ALA A 320 3.01 16.62 -1.19
CA ALA A 320 1.86 17.47 -1.45
C ALA A 320 2.23 18.94 -1.68
N ARG A 321 3.16 19.46 -0.86
CA ARG A 321 3.62 20.85 -0.95
C ARG A 321 4.37 21.15 -2.24
N PHE A 322 5.27 20.27 -2.67
CA PHE A 322 6.20 20.54 -3.77
C PHE A 322 5.80 19.87 -5.09
N TYR A 323 5.09 18.75 -5.02
CA TYR A 323 4.72 17.90 -6.16
C TYR A 323 3.29 17.33 -5.97
N PRO A 324 2.25 18.18 -5.98
CA PRO A 324 0.87 17.78 -5.66
C PRO A 324 0.35 16.64 -6.54
N VAL A 325 0.66 16.64 -7.84
CA VAL A 325 0.31 15.53 -8.75
C VAL A 325 0.95 14.20 -8.33
N SER A 326 2.16 14.24 -7.75
CA SER A 326 2.77 13.04 -7.19
C SER A 326 2.09 12.61 -5.89
N ALA A 327 1.66 13.55 -5.05
CA ALA A 327 0.93 13.23 -3.82
C ALA A 327 -0.46 12.61 -4.09
N GLU A 328 -1.15 13.06 -5.13
CA GLU A 328 -2.40 12.47 -5.63
C GLU A 328 -2.23 11.01 -6.08
N ASN A 329 -1.00 10.61 -6.44
CA ASN A 329 -0.67 9.27 -6.93
C ASN A 329 0.22 8.50 -5.94
N ASN A 330 0.29 8.91 -4.67
CA ASN A 330 1.10 8.27 -3.64
C ASN A 330 0.24 7.42 -2.70
N ALA A 331 0.50 6.11 -2.60
CA ALA A 331 -0.33 5.21 -1.78
C ALA A 331 -0.35 5.59 -0.30
N ASP A 332 0.77 6.08 0.25
CA ASP A 332 0.82 6.51 1.64
C ASP A 332 -0.04 7.77 1.90
N SER A 333 -0.15 8.68 0.92
CA SER A 333 -1.05 9.83 1.02
C SER A 333 -2.51 9.38 1.23
N TYR A 334 -2.96 8.31 0.57
CA TYR A 334 -4.29 7.76 0.80
C TYR A 334 -4.45 7.15 2.20
N ALA A 335 -3.48 6.35 2.66
CA ALA A 335 -3.53 5.76 3.99
C ALA A 335 -3.61 6.83 5.10
N ILE A 336 -2.81 7.89 4.98
CA ILE A 336 -2.79 8.99 5.95
C ILE A 336 -4.06 9.82 5.87
N PHE A 337 -4.53 10.16 4.68
CA PHE A 337 -5.80 10.88 4.54
C PHE A 337 -6.96 10.10 5.16
N ALA A 338 -7.00 8.78 4.95
CA ALA A 338 -8.04 7.95 5.55
C ALA A 338 -7.99 7.93 7.08
N LEU A 339 -6.80 7.90 7.67
CA LEU A 339 -6.62 8.03 9.12
C LEU A 339 -7.07 9.41 9.62
N MET A 340 -6.71 10.50 8.93
CA MET A 340 -7.16 11.86 9.26
C MET A 340 -8.68 12.00 9.19
N SER A 341 -9.30 11.39 8.17
CA SER A 341 -10.75 11.32 8.00
C SER A 341 -11.43 10.49 9.09
N PHE A 342 -10.83 9.37 9.50
CA PHE A 342 -11.38 8.52 10.55
C PHE A 342 -11.28 9.17 11.93
N PHE A 343 -10.11 9.70 12.29
CA PHE A 343 -9.88 10.45 13.52
C PHE A 343 -10.16 11.95 13.35
N SER A 344 -11.33 12.28 12.77
CA SER A 344 -11.68 13.66 12.40
C SER A 344 -11.95 14.62 13.56
N ASP A 345 -11.99 14.10 14.80
CA ASP A 345 -12.11 14.88 16.03
C ASP A 345 -10.79 15.58 16.41
N TRP A 346 -9.69 15.18 15.77
CA TRP A 346 -8.34 15.73 15.95
C TRP A 346 -7.89 16.51 14.72
N GLY A 347 -7.20 17.62 14.96
CA GLY A 347 -6.31 18.20 13.96
C GLY A 347 -5.02 17.39 13.86
N TRP A 348 -4.37 17.40 12.71
CA TRP A 348 -3.13 16.64 12.47
C TRP A 348 -2.01 17.58 12.04
N ASN A 349 -1.58 18.42 12.99
CA ASN A 349 -0.57 19.45 12.77
C ASN A 349 0.82 18.81 12.70
N TYR A 350 1.46 18.85 11.52
CA TYR A 350 2.80 18.30 11.31
C TYR A 350 2.97 16.82 11.72
N GLY A 351 1.90 16.03 11.60
CA GLY A 351 1.91 14.61 11.95
C GLY A 351 1.54 14.33 13.40
N GLN A 352 1.19 15.35 14.18
CA GLN A 352 0.79 15.20 15.59
C GLN A 352 -0.68 15.57 15.80
N ALA A 353 -1.36 14.79 16.63
CA ALA A 353 -2.71 15.07 17.04
C ALA A 353 -2.78 16.39 17.84
N TRP A 354 -3.69 17.27 17.45
CA TRP A 354 -3.91 18.56 18.11
C TRP A 354 -5.40 18.88 18.22
N TYR A 355 -5.76 19.86 19.05
CA TYR A 355 -7.14 20.32 19.16
C TYR A 355 -7.66 20.80 17.80
N HIS A 356 -8.81 20.28 17.37
CA HIS A 356 -9.36 20.54 16.04
C HIS A 356 -9.66 22.03 15.75
N ASP A 357 -9.92 22.82 16.79
CA ASP A 357 -10.16 24.28 16.70
C ASP A 357 -8.88 25.07 16.39
N ASP A 358 -7.70 24.48 16.67
CA ASP A 358 -6.37 25.07 16.47
C ASP A 358 -5.59 24.32 15.36
N ASP A 359 -6.30 23.68 14.44
CA ASP A 359 -5.76 22.91 13.32
C ASP A 359 -5.33 23.84 12.16
N TYR A 360 -4.11 23.66 11.66
CA TYR A 360 -3.50 24.46 10.60
C TYR A 360 -3.23 23.61 9.35
N ASP A 361 -3.35 24.23 8.17
CA ASP A 361 -2.86 23.62 6.94
C ASP A 361 -1.32 23.53 6.98
N SER A 362 -0.81 22.32 7.16
CA SER A 362 0.64 22.06 7.32
C SER A 362 1.43 22.38 6.03
N VAL A 363 0.77 22.49 4.86
CA VAL A 363 1.40 22.89 3.59
C VAL A 363 1.10 24.35 3.19
N GLY A 364 0.70 25.17 4.17
CA GLY A 364 0.36 26.58 3.98
C GLY A 364 1.48 27.44 3.37
N GLN A 365 1.14 28.70 3.09
CA GLN A 365 2.03 29.65 2.38
C GLN A 365 3.30 30.04 3.19
N TYR A 366 3.32 29.75 4.50
CA TYR A 366 4.46 29.96 5.40
C TYR A 366 4.49 28.84 6.47
N PRO A 367 5.02 27.65 6.15
CA PRO A 367 5.20 26.62 7.18
C PRO A 367 6.20 27.14 8.21
N ASP A 368 5.92 26.91 9.49
CA ASP A 368 6.89 27.23 10.52
C ASP A 368 8.09 26.29 10.37
N GLU A 369 9.17 26.78 9.75
CA GLU A 369 10.39 26.00 9.53
C GLU A 369 10.93 25.36 10.82
N ASN A 370 10.61 25.91 12.00
CA ASN A 370 11.06 25.37 13.27
C ASN A 370 10.32 24.10 13.68
N SER A 371 9.05 23.93 13.30
CA SER A 371 8.29 22.70 13.57
C SER A 371 8.60 21.57 12.59
N TRP A 372 9.15 21.89 11.41
CA TRP A 372 9.69 20.91 10.46
C TRP A 372 11.12 20.47 10.77
N ARG A 373 11.86 21.25 11.57
CA ARG A 373 13.22 20.94 12.01
C ARG A 373 13.16 20.09 13.28
N THR A 374 14.07 19.12 13.40
CA THR A 374 14.36 18.48 14.68
C THR A 374 14.87 19.56 15.67
N PRO A 375 14.43 19.59 16.94
CA PRO A 375 14.93 20.55 17.91
C PRO A 375 16.47 20.51 18.01
N GLY A 376 17.13 21.65 17.74
CA GLY A 376 18.59 21.80 17.88
C GLY A 376 19.45 21.66 16.63
N GLY A 377 18.87 21.57 15.43
CA GLY A 377 19.62 21.51 14.17
C GLY A 377 20.21 22.86 13.70
N PRO A 378 21.44 22.91 13.16
CA PRO A 378 22.02 24.15 12.62
C PRO A 378 21.24 24.69 11.40
N ALA A 379 21.28 26.01 11.22
CA ALA A 379 20.53 26.72 10.16
C ALA A 379 21.01 26.42 8.73
N ASP A 380 22.27 25.99 8.59
CA ASP A 380 22.97 25.81 7.32
C ASP A 380 23.39 24.34 7.15
N VAL A 381 22.55 23.53 6.50
CA VAL A 381 22.89 22.15 6.17
C VAL A 381 23.42 22.07 4.74
N ASN A 382 24.66 21.61 4.62
CA ASN A 382 25.34 21.36 3.35
C ASN A 382 24.55 20.38 2.46
N GLU A 383 24.68 20.48 1.15
CA GLU A 383 23.91 19.71 0.16
C GLU A 383 24.11 18.19 0.25
N ASP A 384 25.10 17.74 1.02
CA ASP A 384 25.53 16.35 1.14
C ASP A 384 24.96 15.59 2.35
N GLU A 385 24.30 16.26 3.29
CA GLU A 385 23.76 15.62 4.50
C GLU A 385 22.26 15.90 4.63
N CYS A 386 21.47 14.88 5.04
CA CYS A 386 20.08 15.05 5.45
C CYS A 386 19.88 14.81 6.96
N PRO A 387 20.60 15.52 7.84
CA PRO A 387 20.62 15.27 9.28
C PRO A 387 19.33 15.73 9.99
N LEU A 388 18.41 16.40 9.30
CA LEU A 388 17.18 16.99 9.87
C LEU A 388 15.90 16.26 9.45
N PHE A 389 16.00 15.20 8.64
CA PHE A 389 14.82 14.45 8.21
C PHE A 389 14.54 13.30 9.19
N ASN A 390 13.67 13.56 10.16
CA ASN A 390 13.15 12.50 11.02
C ASN A 390 11.86 11.94 10.40
N PHE A 391 11.91 10.68 9.95
CA PHE A 391 10.76 9.94 9.42
C PHE A 391 9.65 9.69 10.46
N ASP A 392 9.98 9.77 11.76
CA ASP A 392 9.10 9.28 12.84
C ASP A 392 8.23 10.37 13.51
N ALA A 393 8.21 11.61 13.02
CA ALA A 393 7.31 12.64 13.54
C ALA A 393 6.19 13.00 12.58
#